data_AF-A0A524JIQ1-F1
#
_entry.id   AF-A0A524JIQ1-F1
#
_cell.length_a   1.000
_cell.length_b   1.000
_cell.length_c   1.000
_cell.angle_alpha   90.00
_cell.angle_beta   90.00
_cell.angle_gamma   90.00
#
_symmetry.space_group_name_H-M   'P 1'
#
loop_
_entity.id
_entity.type
_entity.pdbx_description
1 polymer ?
#
loop_
_entity_poly.entity_id
_entity_poly.type
_entity_poly.pdbx_seq_one_letter_code
_entity_poly.pdbx_strand_id
1 'polypeptide(L)'
;MKEKFMENMMDKMSFGEKKEMMNDMMEKFFAGMTEDEKKELMKEMMGKMMGGGGADGKMANPMMAMMGMMMGNKHKKGDFNPMDMCKKMMAGMGPNRNTESFTTPEIQILFEEWARQMDSEVLGLIESAKEMKIDDMAAQLKISRDSLILFLNRLARQGKIDLKPTAK
;
A
#
# COMPACT_ATOMS: atom_id res chain seq x y z
N MET A 1 14.28 6.85 18.09
CA MET A 1 14.64 5.42 18.30
C MET A 1 14.85 4.68 16.96
N LYS A 2 14.01 4.92 15.94
CA LYS A 2 14.14 4.28 14.61
C LYS A 2 15.35 4.76 13.77
N GLU A 3 15.76 6.03 13.88
CA GLU A 3 16.91 6.58 13.14
C GLU A 3 18.24 5.94 13.55
N LYS A 4 18.55 5.93 14.85
CA LYS A 4 19.75 5.27 15.39
C LYS A 4 19.81 3.78 15.11
N PHE A 5 18.65 3.14 14.92
CA PHE A 5 18.57 1.73 14.55
C PHE A 5 18.93 1.52 13.07
N MET A 6 18.45 2.37 12.16
CA MET A 6 18.79 2.31 10.73
C MET A 6 20.25 2.69 10.47
N GLU A 7 20.80 3.72 11.14
CA GLU A 7 22.22 4.09 11.05
C GLU A 7 23.12 2.94 11.51
N ASN A 8 22.84 2.36 12.69
CA ASN A 8 23.61 1.21 13.20
C ASN A 8 23.50 -0.04 12.31
N MET A 9 22.40 -0.21 11.58
CA MET A 9 22.20 -1.32 10.67
C MET A 9 22.98 -1.09 9.37
N MET A 10 23.00 0.14 8.84
CA MET A 10 23.84 0.49 7.70
C MET A 10 25.32 0.40 8.04
N ASP A 11 25.78 0.89 9.19
CA ASP A 11 27.21 0.83 9.54
C ASP A 11 27.78 -0.59 9.67
N LYS A 12 26.93 -1.59 9.92
CA LYS A 12 27.33 -3.00 10.03
C LYS A 12 27.33 -3.75 8.70
N MET A 13 26.77 -3.17 7.62
CA MET A 13 26.74 -3.80 6.31
C MET A 13 28.00 -3.49 5.49
N SER A 14 28.41 -4.46 4.69
CA SER A 14 29.50 -4.29 3.73
C SER A 14 29.08 -3.34 2.60
N PHE A 15 30.07 -2.77 1.91
CA PHE A 15 29.82 -1.87 0.79
C PHE A 15 29.03 -2.56 -0.35
N GLY A 16 29.23 -3.86 -0.55
CA GLY A 16 28.47 -4.65 -1.53
C GLY A 16 26.98 -4.73 -1.18
N GLU A 17 26.68 -5.07 0.07
CA GLU A 17 25.29 -5.20 0.56
C GLU A 17 24.55 -3.86 0.57
N LYS A 18 25.25 -2.76 0.91
CA LYS A 18 24.68 -1.41 0.81
C LYS A 18 24.31 -1.06 -0.63
N LYS A 19 25.19 -1.38 -1.57
CA LYS A 19 24.96 -1.10 -3.00
C LYS A 19 23.79 -1.91 -3.54
N GLU A 20 23.72 -3.19 -3.17
CA GLU A 20 22.62 -4.07 -3.58
C GLU A 20 21.28 -3.61 -2.99
N MET A 21 21.24 -3.31 -1.68
CA MET A 21 20.04 -2.76 -1.04
C MET A 21 19.60 -1.44 -1.67
N MET A 22 20.55 -0.56 -2.00
CA MET A 22 20.24 0.74 -2.64
C MET A 22 19.71 0.54 -4.07
N ASN A 23 20.24 -0.42 -4.82
CA ASN A 23 19.73 -0.79 -6.14
C ASN A 23 18.32 -1.36 -6.05
N ASP A 24 18.09 -2.30 -5.13
CA ASP A 24 16.79 -2.95 -4.93
C ASP A 24 15.71 -1.94 -4.48
N MET A 25 16.11 -0.98 -3.63
CA MET A 25 15.24 0.12 -3.21
C MET A 25 14.96 1.09 -4.36
N MET A 26 15.95 1.40 -5.21
CA MET A 26 15.73 2.23 -6.41
C MET A 26 14.83 1.54 -7.40
N GLU A 27 15.05 0.26 -7.72
CA GLU A 27 14.21 -0.50 -8.64
C GLU A 27 12.75 -0.51 -8.17
N LYS A 28 12.51 -0.78 -6.87
CA LYS A 28 11.16 -0.73 -6.29
C LYS A 28 10.57 0.67 -6.29
N PHE A 29 11.38 1.69 -6.03
CA PHE A 29 10.93 3.08 -6.06
C PHE A 29 10.50 3.51 -7.46
N PHE A 30 11.21 3.05 -8.50
CA PHE A 30 10.95 3.39 -9.89
C PHE A 30 9.97 2.45 -10.59
N ALA A 31 9.71 1.24 -10.06
CA ALA A 31 8.82 0.26 -10.68
C ALA A 31 7.38 0.76 -10.89
N GLY A 32 6.90 1.66 -10.03
CA GLY A 32 5.56 2.27 -10.13
C GLY A 32 5.52 3.58 -10.93
N MET A 33 6.63 4.03 -11.50
CA MET A 33 6.71 5.30 -12.23
C MET A 33 6.82 5.08 -13.74
N THR A 34 6.25 6.00 -14.51
CA THR A 34 6.44 6.07 -15.95
C THR A 34 7.86 6.55 -16.30
N GLU A 35 8.34 6.23 -17.50
CA GLU A 35 9.69 6.64 -17.94
C GLU A 35 9.89 8.17 -17.94
N ASP A 36 8.84 8.95 -18.16
CA ASP A 36 8.92 10.41 -18.14
C ASP A 36 8.99 10.95 -16.70
N GLU A 37 8.26 10.35 -15.75
CA GLU A 37 8.36 10.66 -14.33
C GLU A 37 9.73 10.27 -13.76
N LYS A 38 10.27 9.12 -14.19
CA LYS A 38 11.64 8.70 -13.83
C LYS A 38 12.66 9.73 -14.30
N LYS A 39 12.55 10.20 -15.55
CA LYS A 39 13.49 11.18 -16.12
C LYS A 39 13.42 12.52 -15.42
N GLU A 40 12.22 13.06 -15.16
CA GLU A 40 12.08 14.33 -14.46
C GLU A 40 12.54 14.23 -13.00
N LEU A 41 12.23 13.12 -12.31
CA LEU A 41 12.74 12.89 -10.96
C LEU A 41 14.27 12.73 -10.92
N MET A 42 14.86 11.97 -11.86
CA MET A 42 16.32 11.84 -11.97
C MET A 42 16.97 13.20 -12.24
N LYS A 43 16.37 14.02 -13.10
CA LYS A 43 16.84 15.37 -13.42
C LYS A 43 16.74 16.31 -12.21
N GLU A 44 15.66 16.25 -11.45
CA GLU A 44 15.50 17.03 -10.21
C GLU A 44 16.48 16.59 -9.12
N MET A 45 16.65 15.27 -8.96
CA MET A 45 17.53 14.68 -7.96
C MET A 45 19.01 14.96 -8.29
N MET A 46 19.42 14.80 -9.56
CA MET A 46 20.76 15.19 -10.01
C MET A 46 20.95 16.70 -9.92
N GLY A 47 19.96 17.51 -10.27
CA GLY A 47 20.02 18.97 -10.14
C GLY A 47 20.24 19.41 -8.69
N LYS A 48 19.60 18.75 -7.72
CA LYS A 48 19.82 18.99 -6.29
C LYS A 48 21.16 18.46 -5.79
N MET A 49 21.67 17.37 -6.36
CA MET A 49 22.95 16.77 -5.96
C MET A 49 24.17 17.50 -6.56
N MET A 50 24.06 18.03 -7.79
CA MET A 50 25.06 18.90 -8.42
C MET A 50 24.93 20.37 -7.99
N GLY A 51 23.76 20.81 -7.53
CA GLY A 51 23.51 22.19 -7.12
C GLY A 51 24.18 22.61 -5.80
N GLY A 52 24.94 21.71 -5.15
CA GLY A 52 25.58 21.92 -3.85
C GLY A 52 27.11 21.96 -3.85
N GLY A 53 27.77 22.09 -5.00
CA GLY A 53 29.23 22.12 -5.09
C GLY A 53 29.70 23.12 -6.14
N GLY A 54 30.30 24.22 -5.68
CA GLY A 54 30.73 25.34 -6.51
C GLY A 54 31.67 24.96 -7.64
N ALA A 55 31.72 25.86 -8.62
CA ALA A 55 32.73 25.95 -9.65
C ALA A 55 34.14 25.84 -9.04
N ASP A 56 34.76 24.66 -9.16
CA ASP A 56 36.22 24.51 -9.28
C ASP A 56 36.58 23.04 -9.54
N GLY A 57 36.62 22.66 -10.81
CA GLY A 57 37.75 21.95 -11.45
C GLY A 57 38.51 20.81 -10.77
N LYS A 58 37.98 20.06 -9.79
CA LYS A 58 38.59 18.79 -9.34
C LYS A 58 37.53 17.74 -9.07
N MET A 59 37.51 16.70 -9.93
CA MET A 59 36.74 15.47 -9.74
C MET A 59 37.14 14.79 -8.42
N ALA A 60 36.48 15.15 -7.33
CA ALA A 60 36.53 14.38 -6.10
C ALA A 60 35.43 13.32 -6.16
N ASN A 61 35.86 12.07 -6.02
CA ASN A 61 35.06 10.85 -6.12
C ASN A 61 33.71 10.99 -5.37
N PRO A 62 32.55 10.65 -5.97
CA PRO A 62 31.22 10.80 -5.35
C PRO A 62 31.10 10.15 -3.96
N MET A 63 31.91 9.11 -3.72
CA MET A 63 31.98 8.37 -2.47
C MET A 63 32.56 9.18 -1.30
N MET A 64 33.48 10.13 -1.55
CA MET A 64 34.03 11.00 -0.49
C MET A 64 33.04 12.10 -0.06
N ALA A 65 32.26 12.64 -1.00
CA ALA A 65 31.22 13.63 -0.68
C ALA A 65 30.12 13.02 0.22
N MET A 66 29.76 11.76 -0.04
CA MET A 66 28.79 11.02 0.77
C MET A 66 29.33 10.70 2.17
N MET A 67 30.62 10.36 2.29
CA MET A 67 31.26 10.07 3.59
C MET A 67 31.39 11.33 4.48
N GLY A 68 31.62 12.50 3.88
CA GLY A 68 31.64 13.79 4.59
C GLY A 68 30.27 14.24 5.11
N MET A 69 29.18 13.74 4.52
CA MET A 69 27.81 14.00 4.99
C MET A 69 27.44 13.13 6.21
N MET A 70 28.02 11.93 6.31
CA MET A 70 27.78 10.97 7.40
C MET A 70 28.68 11.22 8.61
N MET A 71 29.90 11.72 8.40
CA MET A 71 30.81 12.16 9.45
C MET A 71 30.63 13.65 9.75
N GLY A 72 29.49 13.97 10.37
CA GLY A 72 29.26 15.16 11.20
C GLY A 72 29.90 16.47 10.76
N ASN A 73 29.17 17.26 9.98
CA ASN A 73 29.40 18.71 9.94
C ASN A 73 28.18 19.45 10.52
N LYS A 74 28.28 19.79 11.81
CA LYS A 74 27.46 20.84 12.42
C LYS A 74 27.72 22.12 11.62
N HIS A 75 26.63 22.79 11.20
CA HIS A 75 26.57 23.98 10.35
C HIS A 75 26.51 23.71 8.84
N LYS A 76 25.30 23.55 8.32
CA LYS A 76 24.68 24.56 7.43
C LYS A 76 23.19 24.26 7.25
N LYS A 77 22.38 25.31 7.42
CA LYS A 77 20.95 25.36 7.10
C LYS A 77 20.75 24.98 5.62
N GLY A 78 20.21 23.80 5.40
CA GLY A 78 19.42 23.47 4.22
C GLY A 78 18.30 22.60 4.75
N ASP A 79 17.06 23.03 4.61
CA ASP A 79 15.86 22.42 5.19
C ASP A 79 15.50 21.08 4.54
N PHE A 80 16.49 20.18 4.39
CA PHE A 80 16.24 18.79 4.09
C PHE A 80 16.06 18.04 5.41
N ASN A 81 14.81 17.98 5.85
CA ASN A 81 14.41 17.15 6.98
C ASN A 81 13.96 15.79 6.44
N PRO A 82 14.71 14.69 6.67
CA PRO A 82 14.35 13.36 6.23
C PRO A 82 12.96 12.93 6.72
N MET A 83 12.51 13.46 7.87
CA MET A 83 11.18 13.23 8.39
C MET A 83 10.07 13.87 7.55
N ASP A 84 10.30 15.01 6.90
CA ASP A 84 9.29 15.63 6.04
C ASP A 84 9.17 14.90 4.70
N MET A 85 10.25 14.28 4.23
CA MET A 85 10.21 13.35 3.10
C MET A 85 9.49 12.04 3.48
N CYS A 86 9.80 11.45 4.63
CA CYS A 86 9.08 10.27 5.14
C CYS A 86 7.59 10.55 5.38
N LYS A 87 7.25 11.74 5.89
CA LYS A 87 5.85 12.16 6.05
C LYS A 87 5.16 12.36 4.71
N LYS A 88 5.81 12.95 3.71
CA LYS A 88 5.24 13.07 2.35
C LYS A 88 5.07 11.71 1.68
N MET A 89 6.02 10.79 1.87
CA MET A 89 5.93 9.42 1.37
C MET A 89 4.82 8.63 2.08
N MET A 90 4.68 8.77 3.40
CA MET A 90 3.56 8.18 4.15
C MET A 90 2.21 8.84 3.85
N ALA A 91 2.18 10.14 3.54
CA ALA A 91 0.97 10.84 3.10
C ALA A 91 0.58 10.46 1.67
N GLY A 92 1.56 10.13 0.82
CA GLY A 92 1.35 9.47 -0.47
C GLY A 92 0.92 8.00 -0.34
N MET A 93 1.32 7.34 0.76
CA MET A 93 0.75 6.07 1.25
C MET A 93 -0.50 6.29 2.11
N GLY A 94 -1.36 7.25 1.76
CA GLY A 94 -2.78 7.14 2.12
C GLY A 94 -3.28 5.73 1.77
N PRO A 95 -4.27 5.18 2.50
CA PRO A 95 -4.60 3.75 2.49
C PRO A 95 -4.55 3.25 1.07
N ASN A 96 -3.53 2.41 0.80
CA ASN A 96 -3.23 1.87 -0.50
C ASN A 96 -4.56 1.53 -1.15
N ARG A 97 -4.95 2.33 -2.15
CA ARG A 97 -5.90 1.90 -3.15
C ARG A 97 -5.16 0.86 -3.99
N ASN A 98 -4.75 -0.24 -3.36
CA ASN A 98 -4.59 -1.54 -3.98
C ASN A 98 -6.00 -2.04 -4.33
N THR A 99 -6.71 -1.23 -5.11
CA THR A 99 -7.79 -1.70 -5.97
C THR A 99 -7.27 -1.70 -7.40
N GLU A 100 -5.95 -1.90 -7.59
CA GLU A 100 -5.54 -2.76 -8.69
C GLU A 100 -6.31 -4.05 -8.47
N SER A 101 -7.22 -4.35 -9.39
CA SER A 101 -8.10 -5.49 -9.27
C SER A 101 -7.26 -6.72 -8.96
N PHE A 102 -7.38 -7.28 -7.75
CA PHE A 102 -6.72 -8.54 -7.33
C PHE A 102 -7.13 -9.74 -8.20
N THR A 103 -7.85 -9.49 -9.28
CA THR A 103 -8.68 -10.43 -10.00
C THR A 103 -8.91 -9.84 -11.38
N THR A 104 -8.71 -10.62 -12.44
CA THR A 104 -9.02 -10.15 -13.80
C THR A 104 -10.52 -9.89 -13.95
N PRO A 105 -10.96 -9.04 -14.89
CA PRO A 105 -12.38 -8.73 -15.09
C PRO A 105 -13.27 -9.97 -15.25
N GLU A 106 -12.74 -11.03 -15.88
CA GLU A 106 -13.46 -12.29 -16.10
C GLU A 106 -13.82 -12.96 -14.77
N ILE A 107 -12.89 -13.00 -13.82
CA ILE A 107 -13.14 -13.62 -12.51
C ILE A 107 -14.06 -12.74 -11.65
N GLN A 108 -14.00 -11.42 -11.81
CA GLN A 108 -14.96 -10.51 -11.16
C GLN A 108 -16.39 -10.80 -11.62
N ILE A 109 -16.60 -11.00 -12.93
CA ILE A 109 -17.90 -11.36 -13.50
C ILE A 109 -18.40 -12.70 -12.91
N LEU A 110 -17.53 -13.72 -12.85
CA LEU A 110 -17.90 -15.00 -12.25
C LEU A 110 -18.30 -14.87 -10.77
N PHE A 111 -17.56 -14.06 -10.01
CA PHE A 111 -17.91 -13.80 -8.62
C PHE A 111 -19.24 -13.05 -8.49
N GLU A 112 -19.50 -12.07 -9.36
CA GLU A 112 -20.77 -11.35 -9.38
C GLU A 112 -21.95 -12.25 -9.74
N GLU A 113 -21.81 -13.13 -10.73
CA GLU A 113 -22.83 -14.08 -11.12
C GLU A 113 -23.13 -15.05 -9.97
N TRP A 114 -22.10 -15.62 -9.36
CA TRP A 114 -22.24 -16.45 -8.16
C TRP A 114 -22.91 -15.67 -7.02
N ALA A 115 -22.50 -14.44 -6.74
CA ALA A 115 -23.09 -13.62 -5.69
C ALA A 115 -24.58 -13.31 -5.96
N ARG A 116 -24.99 -13.14 -7.23
CA ARG A 116 -26.41 -12.96 -7.59
C ARG A 116 -27.20 -14.26 -7.40
N GLN A 117 -26.62 -15.41 -7.74
CA GLN A 117 -27.25 -16.71 -7.45
C GLN A 117 -27.43 -16.90 -5.94
N MET A 118 -26.41 -16.58 -5.15
CA MET A 118 -26.51 -16.60 -3.69
C MET A 118 -27.60 -15.66 -3.16
N ASP A 119 -27.70 -14.43 -3.69
CA ASP A 119 -28.76 -13.48 -3.33
C ASP A 119 -30.16 -14.12 -3.57
N SER A 120 -30.34 -14.82 -4.70
CA SER A 120 -31.60 -15.52 -5.03
C SER A 120 -31.88 -16.71 -4.10
N GLU A 121 -30.88 -17.52 -3.78
CA GLU A 121 -31.04 -18.65 -2.85
C GLU A 121 -31.39 -18.18 -1.44
N VAL A 122 -30.72 -17.14 -0.94
CA VAL A 122 -31.01 -16.54 0.38
C VAL A 122 -32.45 -16.03 0.42
N LEU A 123 -32.91 -15.34 -0.63
CA LEU A 123 -34.31 -14.89 -0.71
C LEU A 123 -35.29 -16.06 -0.73
N GLY A 124 -35.01 -17.10 -1.51
CA GLY A 124 -35.83 -18.31 -1.53
C GLY A 124 -35.95 -18.98 -0.16
N LEU A 125 -34.88 -18.99 0.63
CA LEU A 125 -34.92 -19.50 2.01
C LEU A 125 -35.77 -18.61 2.94
N ILE A 126 -35.67 -17.28 2.80
CA ILE A 126 -36.46 -16.34 3.60
C ILE A 126 -37.95 -16.44 3.25
N GLU A 127 -38.29 -16.60 1.97
CA GLU A 127 -39.69 -16.72 1.52
C GLU A 127 -40.30 -18.08 1.89
N SER A 128 -39.51 -19.16 1.84
CA SER A 128 -39.99 -20.51 2.15
C SER A 128 -40.06 -20.81 3.65
N ALA A 129 -39.21 -20.20 4.47
CA ALA A 129 -39.16 -20.42 5.91
C ALA A 129 -39.66 -19.20 6.68
N LYS A 130 -40.81 -19.36 7.36
CA LYS A 130 -41.48 -18.28 8.11
C LYS A 130 -40.61 -17.68 9.23
N GLU A 131 -39.74 -18.51 9.83
CA GLU A 131 -38.66 -18.13 10.75
C GLU A 131 -37.56 -19.19 10.68
N MET A 132 -36.35 -18.83 10.23
CA MET A 132 -35.17 -19.70 10.25
C MET A 132 -34.03 -19.00 10.99
N LYS A 133 -33.25 -19.76 11.77
CA LYS A 133 -32.05 -19.21 12.42
C LYS A 133 -30.96 -19.00 11.38
N ILE A 134 -30.15 -17.97 11.58
CA ILE A 134 -29.01 -17.64 10.72
C ILE A 134 -28.05 -18.83 10.60
N ASP A 135 -27.83 -19.58 11.69
CA ASP A 135 -26.91 -20.72 11.68
C ASP A 135 -27.41 -21.88 10.79
N ASP A 136 -28.73 -22.12 10.79
CA ASP A 136 -29.37 -23.15 9.95
C ASP A 136 -29.33 -22.75 8.46
N MET A 137 -29.60 -21.47 8.18
CA MET A 137 -29.48 -20.91 6.82
C MET A 137 -28.04 -21.01 6.30
N ALA A 138 -27.05 -20.68 7.14
CA ALA A 138 -25.63 -20.73 6.76
C ALA A 138 -25.19 -22.18 6.47
N ALA A 139 -25.65 -23.14 7.28
CA ALA A 139 -25.39 -24.55 7.05
C ALA A 139 -26.02 -25.05 5.74
N GLN A 140 -27.26 -24.65 5.44
CA GLN A 140 -27.96 -25.04 4.22
C GLN A 140 -27.29 -24.46 2.96
N LEU A 141 -26.85 -23.20 3.02
CA LEU A 141 -26.14 -22.50 1.95
C LEU A 141 -24.65 -22.88 1.87
N LYS A 142 -24.15 -23.68 2.81
CA LYS A 142 -22.72 -24.08 2.92
C LYS A 142 -21.75 -22.89 2.94
N ILE A 143 -22.16 -21.80 3.55
CA ILE A 143 -21.33 -20.60 3.74
C ILE A 143 -21.11 -20.34 5.23
N SER A 144 -20.12 -19.52 5.55
CA SER A 144 -19.93 -19.09 6.93
C SER A 144 -21.08 -18.20 7.39
N ARG A 145 -21.35 -18.20 8.70
CA ARG A 145 -22.31 -17.30 9.35
C ARG A 145 -22.03 -15.83 9.01
N ASP A 146 -20.77 -15.43 9.03
CA ASP A 146 -20.35 -14.06 8.74
C ASP A 146 -20.63 -13.69 7.28
N SER A 147 -20.37 -14.61 6.36
CA SER A 147 -20.71 -14.43 4.93
C SER A 147 -22.21 -14.27 4.75
N LEU A 148 -23.04 -15.08 5.41
CA LEU A 148 -24.50 -14.96 5.34
C LEU A 148 -24.98 -13.60 5.86
N ILE A 149 -24.42 -13.11 6.97
CA ILE A 149 -24.73 -11.77 7.50
C ILE A 149 -24.42 -10.68 6.46
N LEU A 150 -23.33 -10.79 5.71
CA LEU A 150 -23.01 -9.84 4.64
C LEU A 150 -24.05 -9.87 3.51
N PHE A 151 -24.51 -11.07 3.09
CA PHE A 151 -25.58 -11.21 2.09
C PHE A 151 -26.91 -10.64 2.59
N LEU A 152 -27.30 -10.93 3.83
CA LEU A 152 -28.51 -10.36 4.45
C LEU A 152 -28.45 -8.83 4.51
N ASN A 153 -27.33 -8.26 4.97
CA ASN A 153 -27.15 -6.81 5.00
C ASN A 153 -27.20 -6.19 3.59
N ARG A 154 -26.62 -6.86 2.60
CA ARG A 154 -26.69 -6.45 1.19
C ARG A 154 -28.12 -6.45 0.68
N LEU A 155 -28.89 -7.51 0.92
CA LEU A 155 -30.29 -7.63 0.52
C LEU A 155 -31.18 -6.59 1.22
N ALA A 156 -30.93 -6.30 2.49
CA ALA A 156 -31.63 -5.27 3.24
C ALA A 156 -31.36 -3.87 2.67
N ARG A 157 -30.10 -3.57 2.31
CA ARG A 157 -29.74 -2.31 1.64
C ARG A 157 -30.37 -2.17 0.26
N GLN A 158 -30.66 -3.29 -0.42
CA GLN A 158 -31.40 -3.31 -1.68
C GLN A 158 -32.92 -3.18 -1.48
N GLY A 159 -33.41 -3.14 -0.24
CA GLY A 159 -34.84 -3.08 0.08
C GLY A 159 -35.60 -4.38 -0.21
N LYS A 160 -34.89 -5.50 -0.40
CA LYS A 160 -35.51 -6.80 -0.71
C LYS A 160 -35.98 -7.54 0.54
N ILE A 161 -35.38 -7.24 1.70
CA ILE A 161 -35.74 -7.83 2.99
C ILE A 161 -35.78 -6.74 4.07
N ASP A 162 -36.63 -6.92 5.07
CA ASP A 162 -36.67 -6.08 6.26
C ASP A 162 -36.02 -6.82 7.43
N LEU A 163 -34.82 -6.37 7.81
CA LEU A 163 -34.10 -6.94 8.94
C LEU A 163 -34.65 -6.35 10.23
N LYS A 164 -35.46 -7.12 10.94
CA LYS A 164 -35.83 -6.77 12.31
C LYS A 164 -34.64 -7.05 13.22
N PRO A 165 -34.10 -6.04 13.93
CA PRO A 165 -33.08 -6.31 14.95
C PRO A 165 -33.71 -7.18 16.03
N THR A 166 -33.26 -8.42 16.13
CA THR A 166 -33.56 -9.28 17.27
C THR A 166 -32.69 -8.79 18.43
N ALA A 167 -33.30 -8.02 19.33
CA ALA A 167 -32.67 -7.60 20.57
C ALA A 167 -32.27 -8.85 21.37
N LYS A 168 -30.99 -8.91 21.76
CA LYS A 168 -30.46 -9.95 22.63
C LYS A 168 -30.44 -9.43 24.06
#